data_AF-W7XKW4-F1
#
_entry.id   AF-W7XKW4-F1
#
_cell.length_a   1.000
_cell.length_b   1.000
_cell.length_c   1.000
_cell.angle_alpha   90.00
_cell.angle_beta   90.00
_cell.angle_gamma   90.00
#
_symmetry.space_group_name_H-M   'P 1'
#
loop_
_entity.id
_entity.type
_entity.pdbx_description
1 polymer ?
#
loop_
_entity_poly.entity_id
_entity_poly.type
_entity_poly.pdbx_seq_one_letter_code
_entity_poly.pdbx_strand_id
1 'polypeptide(L)' 'MGESGLGSGLANCINLSNLTLNLRENQIGDEGASGLGSGLANCINLSKMTLDLRYKQFICFGL' A
#
# COMPACT_ATOMS: atom_id res chain seq x y z
N MET A 1 6.20 20.42 -0.26
CA MET A 1 4.98 19.60 -0.17
C MET A 1 5.44 18.18 0.11
N GLY A 2 5.31 17.75 1.37
CA GLY A 2 5.78 16.44 1.80
C GLY A 2 4.69 15.41 1.49
N GLU A 3 5.07 14.35 0.80
CA GLU A 3 4.22 13.18 0.59
C GLU A 3 3.97 12.50 1.95
N SER A 4 3.03 13.03 2.72
CA SER A 4 2.54 12.45 3.97
C SER A 4 1.58 11.28 3.68
N GLY A 5 2.00 10.36 2.79
CA GLY A 5 1.24 9.19 2.40
C GLY A 5 1.68 7.92 3.14
N LEU A 6 0.84 6.88 3.11
CA LEU A 6 1.15 5.54 3.64
C LEU A 6 2.53 5.00 3.21
N GLY A 7 2.99 5.37 2.01
CA GLY A 7 4.31 5.02 1.49
C GLY A 7 5.49 5.56 2.30
N SER A 8 5.46 6.84 2.71
CA SER A 8 6.58 7.45 3.45
C SER A 8 6.69 6.91 4.88
N GLY A 9 5.56 6.50 5.48
CA GLY A 9 5.55 5.78 6.76
C GLY A 9 6.21 4.40 6.66
N LEU A 10 5.89 3.64 5.61
CA LEU A 10 6.44 2.30 5.39
C LEU A 10 7.92 2.31 4.98
N ALA A 11 8.41 3.39 4.37
CA ALA A 11 9.80 3.50 3.93
C ALA A 11 10.82 3.32 5.06
N ASN A 12 10.45 3.62 6.31
CA ASN A 12 11.33 3.48 7.47
C ASN A 12 11.17 2.11 8.18
N CYS A 13 10.26 1.25 7.73
CA CYS A 13 9.95 -0.03 8.35
C CYS A 13 10.87 -1.16 7.87
N ILE A 14 12.19 -0.93 7.85
CA ILE A 14 13.18 -1.87 7.30
C ILE A 14 13.27 -3.21 8.06
N ASN A 15 12.90 -3.21 9.34
CA ASN A 15 12.95 -4.38 10.23
C ASN A 15 11.60 -5.10 10.36
N LEU A 16 10.60 -4.69 9.58
CA LEU A 16 9.28 -5.31 9.63
C LEU A 16 9.36 -6.70 8.96
N SER A 17 8.97 -7.74 9.69
CA SER A 17 8.94 -9.11 9.18
C SER A 17 7.56 -9.59 8.77
N ASN A 18 6.52 -8.96 9.33
CA ASN A 18 5.11 -9.25 9.05
C ASN A 18 4.34 -7.94 8.89
N LEU A 19 3.62 -7.78 7.78
CA LEU A 19 2.74 -6.64 7.53
C LEU A 19 1.35 -7.14 7.15
N THR A 20 0.34 -6.64 7.85
CA THR A 20 -1.06 -6.77 7.43
C THR A 20 -1.60 -5.37 7.19
N LEU A 21 -1.96 -5.09 5.94
CA LEU A 21 -2.51 -3.81 5.55
C LEU A 21 -3.93 -4.02 5.03
N ASN A 22 -4.89 -3.49 5.77
CA ASN A 22 -6.30 -3.51 5.39
C ASN A 22 -6.67 -2.16 4.80
N LEU A 23 -6.75 -2.11 3.47
CA LEU A 23 -7.12 -0.93 2.70
C LEU A 23 -8.53 -1.03 2.14
N ARG A 24 -9.32 -1.95 2.70
CA ARG A 24 -10.73 -2.00 2.44
C ARG A 24 -11.37 -0.63 2.71
N GLU A 25 -12.19 -0.18 1.77
CA GLU A 25 -13.11 0.96 1.86
C GLU A 25 -12.40 2.28 1.59
N ASN A 26 -11.13 2.20 1.21
CA ASN A 26 -10.32 3.34 0.86
C ASN A 26 -10.28 3.56 -0.65
N GLN A 27 -10.44 4.81 -1.07
CA GLN A 27 -10.16 5.24 -2.43
C GLN A 27 -8.66 5.44 -2.57
N ILE A 28 -7.99 4.44 -3.14
CA ILE A 28 -6.56 4.51 -3.48
C ILE A 28 -6.48 4.79 -4.97
N GLY A 29 -6.09 6.02 -5.32
CA GLY A 29 -5.74 6.37 -6.69
C GLY A 29 -4.34 5.88 -7.07
N ASP A 30 -3.97 6.05 -8.33
CA ASP A 30 -2.69 5.58 -8.90
C ASP A 30 -1.48 6.09 -8.10
N GLU A 31 -1.50 7.36 -7.68
CA GLU A 31 -0.44 7.96 -6.84
C GLU A 31 -0.34 7.28 -5.47
N GLY A 32 -1.47 6.95 -4.85
CA GLY A 32 -1.52 6.26 -3.56
C GLY A 32 -0.99 4.82 -3.67
N ALA A 33 -1.30 4.14 -4.77
CA ALA A 33 -0.79 2.79 -5.05
C ALA A 33 0.73 2.81 -5.32
N SER A 34 1.20 3.78 -6.12
CA SER A 34 2.63 3.97 -6.41
C SER A 34 3.45 4.31 -5.17
N GLY A 35 2.92 5.22 -4.33
CA GLY A 35 3.53 5.58 -3.05
C GLY A 35 3.60 4.38 -2.09
N LEU A 36 2.52 3.59 -2.00
CA LEU A 36 2.51 2.36 -1.21
C LEU A 36 3.59 1.37 -1.68
N GLY A 37 3.69 1.14 -2.99
CA GLY A 37 4.71 0.25 -3.56
C GLY A 37 6.14 0.72 -3.25
N SER A 38 6.40 2.03 -3.39
CA SER A 38 7.71 2.62 -3.09
C SER A 38 8.09 2.48 -1.61
N GLY A 39 7.13 2.64 -0.69
CA GLY A 39 7.36 2.43 0.74
C GLY A 39 7.66 0.97 1.08
N LEU A 40 6.93 0.04 0.47
CA LEU A 40 7.11 -1.41 0.69
C LEU A 40 8.45 -1.92 0.16
N ALA A 41 9.01 -1.31 -0.89
CA ALA A 41 10.31 -1.68 -1.44
C ALA A 41 11.45 -1.58 -0.41
N ASN A 42 11.30 -0.72 0.60
CA ASN A 42 12.29 -0.56 1.68
C ASN A 42 12.11 -1.56 2.83
N CYS A 43 10.99 -2.28 2.90
CA CYS A 43 10.75 -3.31 3.91
C CYS A 43 11.49 -4.62 3.56
N ILE A 44 12.83 -4.60 3.58
CA ILE A 44 13.68 -5.71 3.10
C ILE A 44 13.54 -7.01 3.90
N ASN A 45 13.12 -6.93 5.16
CA ASN A 45 12.97 -8.11 6.03
C ASN A 45 11.56 -8.71 6.00
N LEU A 46 10.68 -8.22 5.13
CA LEU A 46 9.29 -8.62 5.08
C LEU A 46 9.17 -10.06 4.56
N SER A 47 8.75 -10.96 5.45
CA SER A 47 8.58 -12.40 5.16
C SER A 47 7.12 -12.79 4.95
N LYS A 48 6.19 -12.06 5.59
CA LYS A 48 4.76 -12.26 5.41
C LYS A 48 4.09 -10.92 5.18
N MET A 49 3.33 -10.84 4.10
CA MET A 49 2.54 -9.68 3.76
C MET A 49 1.11 -10.12 3.45
N THR A 50 0.14 -9.47 4.09
CA THR A 50 -1.27 -9.57 3.71
C THR A 50 -1.76 -8.18 3.34
N LEU A 51 -2.17 -8.02 2.08
CA LEU A 51 -2.74 -6.79 1.57
C LEU A 51 -4.20 -7.03 1.21
N ASP A 52 -5.11 -6.34 1.88
CA ASP A 52 -6.54 -6.46 1.64
C ASP A 52 -7.08 -5.18 0.99
N LEU A 53 -7.18 -5.20 -0.33
CA LEU A 53 -7.67 -4.08 -1.16
C LEU A 53 -9.16 -4.19 -1.49
N ARG A 54 -9.89 -5.12 -0.87
CA ARG A 54 -11.23 -5.49 -1.34
C ARG A 54 -12.25 -4.39 -1.06
N TYR A 55 -12.53 -3.48 -1.98
CA TYR A 55 -13.80 -2.72 -1.96
C TYR A 55 -14.65 -2.81 -3.21
N LYS A 56 -15.98 -2.77 -3.00
CA LYS A 56 -17.01 -3.05 -4.00
C LYS A 56 -16.82 -2.14 -5.21
N GLN A 57 -17.00 -2.76 -6.39
CA GLN A 57 -16.99 -2.16 -7.71
C GLN A 57 -15.59 -1.88 -8.28
N PHE A 58 -14.99 -2.94 -8.83
CA PHE A 58 -14.42 -2.80 -10.16
C PHE A 58 -15.56 -2.37 -11.09
N ILE A 59 -15.86 -1.07 -11.18
CA ILE A 59 -16.41 -0.55 -12.43
C ILE A 59 -15.20 -0.52 -13.38
N CYS A 60 -14.89 -1.69 -13.92
CA CYS A 60 -14.17 -1.75 -15.17
C CYS A 60 -15.16 -1.17 -16.19
N PHE A 61 -15.06 0.13 -16.49
CA PHE A 61 -15.48 0.60 -17.82
C PHE A 61 -14.45 0.05 -18.81
N GLY A 62 -14.55 -1.26 -19.04
CA GLY A 62 -14.07 -1.90 -20.25
C GLY A 62 -15.13 -1.72 -21.31
N LEU A 63 -15.27 -0.48 -21.79
CA LEU A 63 -15.93 -0.09 -23.03
C LEU A 63 -15.38 1.27 -23.46
#